data_AF-A0A6A4IDK1-F1
#
_entry.id   AF-A0A6A4IDK1-F1
#
_cell.length_a   1.000
_cell.length_b   1.000
_cell.length_c   1.000
_cell.angle_alpha   90.00
_cell.angle_beta   90.00
_cell.angle_gamma   90.00
#
_symmetry.space_group_name_H-M   'P 1'
#
loop_
_entity.id
_entity.type
_entity.pdbx_description
1 polymer ?
#
loop_
_entity_poly.entity_id
_entity_poly.type
_entity_poly.pdbx_seq_one_letter_code
_entity_poly.pdbx_strand_id
1 'polypeptide(L)'
;MMAQDLPPRAYTPQYTMLEVAGDMLCSWCFQPSGTHITLKKCVTEQARPTGSPAFQKKDWKLRHKYFCPRFQKVNKYDLKIDAGSSVTLAELVERQDKRKEMLKSPRPEQHEPCENCATMIFKHEVVCEVCFKTLYRTRPIKFFASCPKCQLAQYCSNTCKSKFSMVHSKEQCDMLALLHATKRTDINYHLDRKKLGNLGAVMSPSPRKHQQIRPNGFLYWLGSLPPLASSFPSHNPQVVTSVGQLTTESKSFPFTVISGLERAIPKILTYTSLEIHIVGASSRELGTSSMAEDIIHHFPRLKCLHLCFIGPRGQGTH
;
A
#
# COMPACT_ATOMS: atom_id res chain seq x y z
N MET A 1 35.19 -3.84 17.83
CA MET A 1 34.03 -4.75 17.59
C MET A 1 33.37 -4.33 16.29
N MET A 2 33.45 -5.14 15.23
CA MET A 2 32.80 -4.83 13.96
C MET A 2 31.31 -5.13 14.05
N ALA A 3 30.48 -4.11 13.87
CA ALA A 3 29.04 -4.27 13.74
C ALA A 3 28.78 -5.27 12.60
N GLN A 4 28.20 -6.42 12.94
CA GLN A 4 27.84 -7.41 11.95
C GLN A 4 26.84 -6.78 10.99
N ASP A 5 27.25 -6.68 9.73
CA ASP A 5 26.55 -6.13 8.56
C ASP A 5 25.40 -7.06 8.12
N LEU A 6 24.72 -7.68 9.09
CA LEU A 6 23.51 -8.43 8.86
C LEU A 6 22.45 -7.41 8.43
N PRO A 7 21.79 -7.59 7.27
CA PRO A 7 20.65 -6.77 6.95
C PRO A 7 19.68 -6.91 8.14
N PRO A 8 19.22 -5.80 8.75
CA PRO A 8 18.29 -5.86 9.87
C PRO A 8 17.21 -6.85 9.45
N ARG A 9 17.03 -7.95 10.21
CA ARG A 9 16.01 -8.97 9.94
C ARG A 9 14.76 -8.20 9.58
N ALA A 10 14.51 -8.14 8.28
CA ALA A 10 13.70 -7.06 7.79
C ALA A 10 12.32 -7.39 8.33
N TYR A 11 11.81 -6.52 9.19
CA TYR A 11 10.41 -6.15 9.16
C TYR A 11 10.20 -5.57 7.74
N THR A 12 10.25 -6.46 6.75
CA THR A 12 9.43 -6.38 5.56
C THR A 12 8.06 -6.45 6.20
N PRO A 13 7.30 -5.34 6.21
CA PRO A 13 5.91 -5.43 6.61
C PRO A 13 5.37 -6.56 5.77
N GLN A 14 5.02 -7.65 6.45
CA GLN A 14 4.46 -8.80 5.80
C GLN A 14 3.24 -8.23 5.05
N TYR A 15 3.30 -8.21 3.73
CA TYR A 15 2.17 -7.95 2.83
C TYR A 15 1.67 -6.51 2.57
N THR A 16 2.48 -5.44 2.61
CA THR A 16 1.92 -4.11 2.22
C THR A 16 2.81 -3.12 1.46
N MET A 17 4.12 -3.08 1.65
CA MET A 17 4.92 -1.97 1.09
C MET A 17 5.63 -2.22 -0.24
N LEU A 18 5.92 -3.48 -0.60
CA LEU A 18 6.47 -3.83 -1.90
C LEU A 18 5.40 -3.85 -3.01
N GLU A 19 4.13 -3.79 -2.61
CA GLU A 19 2.99 -4.17 -3.44
C GLU A 19 2.58 -3.03 -4.38
N VAL A 20 2.66 -1.75 -4.02
CA VAL A 20 2.20 -0.65 -4.90
C VAL A 20 3.36 0.09 -5.61
N ALA A 21 4.58 -0.38 -5.44
CA ALA A 21 5.79 0.42 -5.66
C ALA A 21 6.76 -0.17 -6.68
N GLY A 22 6.27 -0.91 -7.69
CA GLY A 22 7.10 -1.67 -8.63
C GLY A 22 8.21 -0.83 -9.32
N ASP A 23 8.01 0.47 -9.47
CA ASP A 23 8.97 1.47 -9.92
C ASP A 23 9.16 2.62 -8.93
N MET A 24 8.51 2.57 -7.76
CA MET A 24 8.56 3.65 -6.77
C MET A 24 9.62 3.44 -5.71
N LEU A 25 10.02 2.19 -5.40
CA LEU A 25 10.95 1.88 -4.32
C LEU A 25 12.17 1.07 -4.78
N CYS A 26 13.32 1.32 -4.15
CA CYS A 26 14.48 0.44 -4.26
C CYS A 26 14.18 -0.91 -3.58
N SER A 27 14.31 -2.01 -4.32
CA SER A 27 14.09 -3.38 -3.79
C SER A 27 15.00 -3.78 -2.63
N TRP A 28 16.12 -3.07 -2.42
CA TRP A 28 17.06 -3.32 -1.35
C TRP A 28 16.82 -2.42 -0.12
N CYS A 29 16.91 -1.10 -0.29
CA CYS A 29 16.84 -0.15 0.82
C CYS A 29 15.43 0.39 1.08
N PHE A 30 14.45 0.03 0.23
CA PHE A 30 13.06 0.51 0.29
C PHE A 30 12.92 2.02 0.21
N GLN A 31 13.97 2.73 -0.18
CA GLN A 31 13.89 4.17 -0.39
C GLN A 31 13.20 4.47 -1.71
N PRO A 32 12.35 5.50 -1.74
CA PRO A 32 11.61 5.88 -2.92
C PRO A 32 12.52 6.48 -4.01
N SER A 33 12.07 6.40 -5.27
CA SER A 33 12.65 7.21 -6.34
C SER A 33 12.45 8.69 -6.02
N GLY A 34 13.47 9.51 -6.22
CA GLY A 34 13.43 10.93 -5.91
C GLY A 34 14.74 11.65 -6.23
N THR A 35 14.93 12.84 -5.66
CA THR A 35 16.10 13.70 -5.89
C THR A 35 17.43 13.01 -5.64
N HIS A 36 17.48 12.08 -4.70
CA HIS A 36 18.73 11.41 -4.28
C HIS A 36 18.89 9.98 -4.82
N ILE A 37 17.82 9.37 -5.34
CA ILE A 37 17.84 7.97 -5.77
C ILE A 37 17.11 7.83 -7.10
N THR A 38 17.88 7.49 -8.14
CA THR A 38 17.33 7.07 -9.42
C THR A 38 17.29 5.55 -9.47
N LEU A 39 16.09 4.99 -9.60
CA LEU A 39 15.91 3.55 -9.67
C LEU A 39 16.32 3.02 -11.05
N LYS A 40 17.30 2.10 -11.06
CA LYS A 40 17.74 1.37 -12.24
C LYS A 40 17.23 -0.07 -12.17
N LYS A 41 16.64 -0.54 -13.27
CA LYS A 41 16.16 -1.92 -13.40
C LYS A 41 17.31 -2.84 -13.78
N CYS A 42 17.26 -4.09 -13.33
CA CYS A 42 18.21 -5.12 -13.77
C CYS A 42 18.16 -5.26 -15.30
N VAL A 43 19.31 -5.23 -15.97
CA VAL A 43 19.40 -5.25 -17.45
C VAL A 43 18.76 -6.50 -18.04
N THR A 44 18.87 -7.64 -17.34
CA THR A 44 18.45 -8.94 -17.87
C THR A 44 16.94 -9.17 -17.72
N GLU A 45 16.37 -8.90 -16.55
CA GLU A 45 14.93 -9.11 -16.29
C GLU A 45 14.07 -7.85 -16.45
N GLN A 46 14.66 -6.66 -16.35
CA GLN A 46 13.97 -5.37 -16.40
C GLN A 46 12.79 -5.21 -15.41
N ALA A 47 12.73 -6.06 -14.38
CA ALA A 47 11.64 -6.08 -13.41
C ALA A 47 12.00 -5.31 -12.15
N ARG A 48 13.09 -5.69 -11.48
CA ARG A 48 13.41 -5.16 -10.15
C ARG A 48 14.18 -3.83 -10.20
N PRO A 49 13.64 -2.74 -9.62
CA PRO A 49 14.35 -1.48 -9.44
C PRO A 49 15.37 -1.54 -8.30
N THR A 50 16.53 -0.93 -8.50
CA THR A 50 17.59 -0.76 -7.50
C THR A 50 18.12 0.67 -7.54
N GLY A 51 18.36 1.27 -6.38
CA GLY A 51 18.82 2.66 -6.31
C GLY A 51 20.29 2.87 -6.66
N SER A 52 21.12 1.84 -6.61
CA SER A 52 22.55 1.90 -6.93
C SER A 52 23.10 0.52 -7.33
N PRO A 53 24.23 0.46 -8.07
CA PRO A 53 24.91 -0.81 -8.35
C PRO A 53 25.32 -1.58 -7.08
N ALA A 54 25.66 -0.87 -6.00
CA ALA A 54 25.98 -1.49 -4.72
C ALA A 54 24.76 -2.22 -4.11
N PHE A 55 23.58 -1.59 -4.15
CA PHE A 55 22.33 -2.22 -3.71
C PHE A 55 21.93 -3.41 -4.58
N GLN A 56 22.12 -3.30 -5.89
CA GLN A 56 21.91 -4.43 -6.81
C GLN A 56 22.83 -5.61 -6.47
N LYS A 57 24.11 -5.36 -6.19
CA LYS A 57 25.08 -6.41 -5.81
C LYS A 57 24.68 -7.08 -4.49
N LYS A 58 24.18 -6.33 -3.50
CA LYS A 58 23.68 -6.89 -2.24
C LYS A 58 22.41 -7.74 -2.45
N ASP A 59 21.44 -7.21 -3.20
CA ASP A 59 20.20 -7.93 -3.51
C ASP A 59 20.44 -9.18 -4.37
N TRP A 60 21.42 -9.14 -5.29
CA TRP A 60 21.86 -10.28 -6.10
C TRP A 60 22.30 -11.45 -5.24
N LYS A 61 23.17 -11.20 -4.26
CA LYS A 61 23.73 -12.25 -3.38
C LYS A 61 22.64 -12.96 -2.58
N LEU A 62 21.64 -12.21 -2.12
CA LEU A 62 20.63 -12.70 -1.20
C LEU A 62 19.43 -13.33 -1.90
N ARG A 63 18.87 -12.65 -2.91
CA ARG A 63 17.54 -13.01 -3.44
C ARG A 63 17.47 -12.99 -4.96
N HIS A 64 17.93 -11.92 -5.59
CA HIS A 64 17.65 -11.68 -7.00
C HIS A 64 18.24 -12.72 -7.95
N LYS A 65 19.39 -13.33 -7.63
CA LYS A 65 19.99 -14.38 -8.47
C LYS A 65 19.06 -15.57 -8.72
N TYR A 66 18.13 -15.85 -7.79
CA TYR A 66 17.18 -16.95 -7.90
C TYR A 66 15.94 -16.58 -8.74
N PHE A 67 15.55 -15.30 -8.72
CA PHE A 67 14.36 -14.81 -9.42
C PHE A 67 14.64 -14.39 -10.85
N CYS A 68 15.83 -13.85 -11.12
CA CYS A 68 16.17 -13.30 -12.42
C CYS A 68 15.93 -14.28 -13.58
N PRO A 69 16.34 -15.57 -13.50
CA PRO A 69 16.06 -16.53 -14.57
C PRO A 69 14.56 -16.79 -14.76
N ARG A 70 13.74 -16.71 -13.72
CA ARG A 70 12.28 -16.92 -13.82
C ARG A 70 11.59 -15.72 -14.45
N PHE A 71 11.96 -14.50 -14.07
CA PHE A 71 11.49 -13.30 -14.76
C PHE A 71 11.91 -13.27 -16.22
N GLN A 72 13.10 -13.76 -16.57
CA GLN A 72 13.48 -13.93 -17.97
C GLN A 72 12.57 -14.91 -18.72
N LYS A 73 12.11 -15.99 -18.09
CA LYS A 73 11.12 -16.91 -18.69
C LYS A 73 9.79 -16.20 -18.94
N VAL A 74 9.31 -15.42 -17.96
CA VAL A 74 8.11 -14.59 -18.10
C VAL A 74 8.26 -13.60 -19.26
N ASN A 75 9.39 -12.90 -19.35
CA ASN A 75 9.64 -11.96 -20.44
C ASN A 75 9.68 -12.65 -21.81
N LYS A 76 10.31 -13.83 -21.90
CA LYS A 76 10.31 -14.62 -23.14
C LYS A 76 8.90 -15.09 -23.52
N TYR A 77 8.08 -15.44 -22.54
CA TYR A 77 6.67 -15.80 -22.75
C TYR A 77 5.87 -14.61 -23.28
N ASP A 78 5.99 -13.44 -22.65
CA ASP A 78 5.33 -12.21 -23.08
C ASP A 78 5.75 -11.80 -24.50
N LEU A 79 7.05 -11.88 -24.82
CA LEU A 79 7.58 -11.57 -26.16
C LEU A 79 7.03 -12.49 -27.26
N LYS A 80 6.76 -13.76 -26.96
CA LYS A 80 6.25 -14.72 -27.96
C LYS A 80 4.79 -14.45 -28.35
N ILE A 81 3.98 -14.00 -27.40
CA ILE A 81 2.54 -13.83 -27.63
C ILE A 81 2.25 -12.56 -28.42
N ASP A 82 3.12 -11.56 -28.33
CA ASP A 82 2.79 -10.19 -28.70
C ASP A 82 3.23 -9.76 -30.11
N ALA A 83 3.39 -10.72 -31.01
CA ALA A 83 3.82 -10.45 -32.38
C ALA A 83 2.83 -9.60 -33.21
N GLY A 84 1.66 -9.17 -32.71
CA GLY A 84 0.77 -8.37 -33.56
C GLY A 84 -0.44 -7.62 -32.97
N SER A 85 -0.92 -7.85 -31.75
CA SER A 85 -2.24 -7.28 -31.33
C SER A 85 -2.29 -6.65 -29.94
N SER A 86 -3.29 -5.79 -29.74
CA SER A 86 -3.76 -5.35 -28.42
C SER A 86 -4.30 -6.54 -27.64
N VAL A 87 -4.08 -6.56 -26.33
CA VAL A 87 -4.54 -7.63 -25.45
C VAL A 87 -5.85 -7.21 -24.80
N THR A 88 -6.82 -8.11 -24.71
CA THR A 88 -8.06 -7.84 -23.96
C THR A 88 -7.84 -8.00 -22.46
N LEU A 89 -8.71 -7.45 -21.62
CA LEU A 89 -8.60 -7.62 -20.16
C LEU A 89 -8.66 -9.11 -19.75
N ALA A 90 -9.52 -9.90 -20.38
CA ALA A 90 -9.64 -11.33 -20.11
C ALA A 90 -8.34 -12.08 -20.45
N GLU A 91 -7.73 -11.79 -21.60
CA GLU A 91 -6.43 -12.35 -21.97
C GLU A 91 -5.32 -11.91 -21.01
N LEU A 92 -5.36 -10.67 -20.50
CA LEU A 92 -4.40 -10.21 -19.49
C LEU A 92 -4.50 -11.06 -18.22
N VAL A 93 -5.72 -11.33 -17.74
CA VAL A 93 -5.96 -12.14 -16.53
C VAL A 93 -5.46 -13.57 -16.73
N GLU A 94 -5.79 -14.22 -17.85
CA GLU A 94 -5.29 -15.57 -18.16
C GLU A 94 -3.75 -15.62 -18.21
N ARG A 95 -3.13 -14.59 -18.81
CA ARG A 95 -1.67 -14.47 -18.86
C ARG A 95 -1.08 -14.30 -17.46
N GLN A 96 -1.74 -13.58 -16.55
CA GLN A 96 -1.25 -13.42 -15.19
C GLN A 96 -1.14 -14.78 -14.48
N ASP A 97 -2.11 -15.67 -14.63
CA ASP A 97 -2.06 -16.99 -13.99
C ASP A 97 -0.91 -17.84 -14.53
N LYS A 98 -0.74 -17.86 -15.86
CA LYS A 98 0.40 -18.55 -16.47
C LYS A 98 1.75 -17.96 -16.04
N ARG A 99 1.83 -16.66 -15.81
CA ARG A 99 3.05 -15.98 -15.31
C ARG A 99 3.30 -16.31 -13.84
N LYS A 100 2.26 -16.43 -13.00
CA LYS A 100 2.38 -16.93 -11.62
C LYS A 100 2.99 -18.33 -11.60
N GLU A 101 2.51 -19.24 -12.45
CA GLU A 101 3.08 -20.58 -12.58
C GLU A 101 4.57 -20.56 -12.94
N MET A 102 4.99 -19.67 -13.85
CA MET A 102 6.41 -19.54 -14.22
C MET A 102 7.30 -19.02 -13.07
N LEU A 103 6.73 -18.29 -12.11
CA LEU A 103 7.46 -17.80 -10.94
C LEU A 103 7.51 -18.81 -9.78
N LYS A 104 6.64 -19.82 -9.76
CA LYS A 104 6.61 -20.84 -8.71
C LYS A 104 7.97 -21.55 -8.60
N SER A 105 8.41 -21.75 -7.35
CA SER A 105 9.67 -22.46 -7.08
C SER A 105 9.45 -23.97 -7.18
N PRO A 106 10.30 -24.71 -7.91
CA PRO A 106 10.26 -26.17 -7.88
C PRO A 106 10.77 -26.73 -6.54
N ARG A 107 11.43 -25.89 -5.72
CA ARG A 107 11.94 -26.28 -4.40
C ARG A 107 11.15 -25.53 -3.33
N PRO A 108 10.26 -26.21 -2.58
CA PRO A 108 9.46 -25.58 -1.52
C PRO A 108 10.31 -25.03 -0.36
N GLU A 109 11.51 -25.58 -0.17
CA GLU A 109 12.47 -25.14 0.86
C GLU A 109 13.15 -23.80 0.53
N GLN A 110 13.13 -23.38 -0.73
CA GLN A 110 13.59 -22.05 -1.10
C GLN A 110 12.44 -21.08 -0.82
N HIS A 111 12.48 -20.44 0.35
CA HIS A 111 11.64 -19.29 0.64
C HIS A 111 11.70 -18.31 -0.53
N GLU A 112 10.56 -18.12 -1.19
CA GLU A 112 10.24 -17.08 -2.18
C GLU A 112 10.31 -17.44 -3.69
N PRO A 113 9.43 -16.82 -4.52
CA PRO A 113 8.23 -16.11 -4.08
C PRO A 113 7.22 -17.18 -3.65
N CYS A 114 6.64 -17.05 -2.45
CA CYS A 114 5.43 -17.82 -2.18
C CYS A 114 4.34 -17.41 -3.18
N GLU A 115 3.30 -18.22 -3.31
CA GLU A 115 2.19 -17.93 -4.22
C GLU A 115 1.58 -16.54 -4.02
N ASN A 116 1.52 -16.08 -2.76
CA ASN A 116 1.08 -14.73 -2.42
C ASN A 116 2.02 -13.66 -3.01
N CYS A 117 3.35 -13.81 -2.89
CA CYS A 117 4.30 -12.87 -3.47
C CYS A 117 4.18 -12.81 -4.99
N ALA A 118 4.07 -13.96 -5.68
CA ALA A 118 3.90 -13.99 -7.13
C ALA A 118 2.59 -13.31 -7.56
N THR A 119 1.51 -13.57 -6.83
CA THR A 119 0.20 -12.93 -7.05
C THR A 119 0.30 -11.41 -6.91
N MET A 120 0.96 -10.92 -5.86
CA MET A 120 1.12 -9.48 -5.65
C MET A 120 2.00 -8.82 -6.72
N ILE A 121 3.08 -9.47 -7.15
CA ILE A 121 3.96 -8.94 -8.21
C ILE A 121 3.18 -8.63 -9.49
N PHE A 122 2.30 -9.53 -9.92
CA PHE A 122 1.54 -9.34 -11.16
C PHE A 122 0.28 -8.50 -10.99
N LYS A 123 -0.34 -8.53 -9.80
CA LYS A 123 -1.51 -7.68 -9.49
C LYS A 123 -1.19 -6.19 -9.58
N HIS A 124 0.06 -5.82 -9.29
CA HIS A 124 0.52 -4.43 -9.25
C HIS A 124 1.53 -4.10 -10.33
N GLU A 125 1.57 -4.92 -11.38
CA GLU A 125 2.43 -4.65 -12.50
C GLU A 125 1.97 -3.39 -13.25
N VAL A 126 2.96 -2.61 -13.68
CA VAL A 126 2.74 -1.47 -14.57
C VAL A 126 2.34 -1.96 -15.96
N VAL A 127 1.10 -1.64 -16.34
CA VAL A 127 0.53 -1.87 -17.67
C VAL A 127 0.11 -0.56 -18.33
N CYS A 128 0.08 -0.54 -19.65
CA CYS A 128 -0.54 0.55 -20.39
C CYS A 128 -2.07 0.47 -20.22
N GLU A 129 -2.71 1.53 -19.74
CA GLU A 129 -4.17 1.50 -19.51
C GLU A 129 -5.00 1.37 -20.79
N VAL A 130 -4.41 1.64 -21.96
CA VAL A 130 -5.12 1.62 -23.25
C VAL A 130 -5.02 0.27 -23.95
N CYS A 131 -3.84 -0.36 -23.93
CA CYS A 131 -3.58 -1.58 -24.70
C CYS A 131 -3.16 -2.78 -23.84
N PHE A 132 -3.11 -2.59 -22.51
CA PHE A 132 -2.75 -3.59 -21.52
C PHE A 132 -1.36 -4.21 -21.69
N LYS A 133 -0.50 -3.64 -22.54
CA LYS A 133 0.89 -4.05 -22.67
C LYS A 133 1.64 -3.73 -21.38
N THR A 134 2.39 -4.70 -20.88
CA THR A 134 3.41 -4.55 -19.84
C THR A 134 4.70 -3.95 -20.40
N LEU A 135 5.54 -3.39 -19.52
CA LEU A 135 6.85 -2.83 -19.88
C LEU A 135 7.79 -3.85 -20.54
N TYR A 136 7.60 -5.15 -20.27
CA TYR A 136 8.42 -6.23 -20.82
C TYR A 136 8.25 -6.42 -22.32
N ARG A 137 7.14 -5.92 -22.88
CA ARG A 137 6.71 -6.17 -24.27
C ARG A 137 7.24 -5.14 -25.24
N THR A 138 7.62 -3.98 -24.74
CA THR A 138 7.91 -2.82 -25.57
C THR A 138 9.40 -2.62 -25.72
N ARG A 139 10.15 -3.60 -26.26
CA ARG A 139 11.51 -3.29 -26.74
C ARG A 139 11.38 -2.61 -28.11
N PRO A 140 12.02 -1.44 -28.35
CA PRO A 140 13.01 -0.74 -27.53
C PRO A 140 12.47 0.38 -26.62
N ILE A 141 11.14 0.54 -26.47
CA ILE A 141 10.52 1.56 -25.61
C ILE A 141 11.10 1.44 -24.19
N LYS A 142 11.89 2.45 -23.83
CA LYS A 142 12.67 2.42 -22.60
C LYS A 142 11.77 2.57 -21.36
N PHE A 143 10.63 3.28 -21.47
CA PHE A 143 9.72 3.59 -20.37
C PHE A 143 8.29 3.88 -20.85
N PHE A 144 7.28 3.55 -20.04
CA PHE A 144 5.93 4.10 -20.22
C PHE A 144 5.90 5.53 -19.67
N ALA A 145 5.09 6.37 -20.29
CA ALA A 145 4.84 7.70 -19.78
C ALA A 145 3.71 7.63 -18.75
N SER A 146 3.98 8.12 -17.54
CA SER A 146 2.98 8.21 -16.48
C SER A 146 2.07 9.42 -16.67
N CYS A 147 0.83 9.30 -16.18
CA CYS A 147 -0.08 10.41 -16.03
C CYS A 147 0.53 11.46 -15.08
N PRO A 148 0.64 12.74 -15.47
CA PRO A 148 1.32 13.75 -14.67
C PRO A 148 0.61 14.05 -13.35
N LYS A 149 -0.71 13.78 -13.26
CA LYS A 149 -1.53 14.03 -12.08
C LYS A 149 -1.48 12.88 -11.08
N CYS A 150 -1.88 11.67 -11.50
CA CYS A 150 -2.00 10.53 -10.58
C CYS A 150 -0.71 9.70 -10.47
N GLN A 151 0.21 9.80 -11.42
CA GLN A 151 1.50 9.07 -11.49
C GLN A 151 1.41 7.54 -11.56
N LEU A 152 0.25 6.93 -11.28
CA LEU A 152 0.02 5.48 -11.32
C LEU A 152 -0.39 4.98 -12.70
N ALA A 153 -1.28 5.70 -13.38
CA ALA A 153 -1.74 5.34 -14.71
C ALA A 153 -0.66 5.64 -15.75
N GLN A 154 -0.45 4.73 -16.70
CA GLN A 154 0.62 4.86 -17.68
C GLN A 154 0.18 4.49 -19.10
N TYR A 155 0.89 5.03 -20.10
CA TYR A 155 0.68 4.69 -21.51
C TYR A 155 2.01 4.46 -22.24
N CYS A 156 2.01 3.55 -23.23
CA CYS A 156 3.23 3.05 -23.84
C CYS A 156 3.66 3.76 -25.14
N SER A 157 2.80 4.57 -25.75
CA SER A 157 3.05 5.19 -27.06
C SER A 157 2.20 6.43 -27.27
N ASN A 158 2.54 7.26 -28.27
CA ASN A 158 1.72 8.42 -28.67
C ASN A 158 0.32 8.01 -29.13
N THR A 159 0.18 6.85 -29.79
CA THR A 159 -1.11 6.29 -30.18
C THR A 159 -1.97 5.91 -28.97
N CYS A 160 -1.34 5.41 -27.89
CA CYS A 160 -2.06 5.18 -26.64
C CYS A 160 -2.37 6.50 -25.93
N LYS A 161 -1.46 7.47 -25.96
CA LYS A 161 -1.67 8.80 -25.36
C LYS A 161 -2.94 9.48 -25.89
N SER A 162 -3.19 9.42 -27.20
CA SER A 162 -4.39 10.04 -27.80
C SER A 162 -5.71 9.36 -27.40
N LYS A 163 -5.67 8.08 -27.00
CA LYS A 163 -6.82 7.32 -26.51
C LYS A 163 -6.92 7.28 -24.97
N PHE A 164 -5.91 7.79 -24.28
CA PHE A 164 -5.77 7.66 -22.83
C PHE A 164 -6.93 8.31 -22.07
N SER A 165 -7.39 9.49 -22.50
CA SER A 165 -8.54 10.18 -21.88
C SER A 165 -9.86 9.42 -21.99
N MET A 166 -10.00 8.47 -22.92
CA MET A 166 -11.21 7.65 -23.05
C MET A 166 -11.28 6.54 -22.01
N VAL A 167 -10.13 6.06 -21.53
CA VAL A 167 -10.04 4.94 -20.57
C VAL A 167 -9.60 5.38 -19.17
N HIS A 168 -9.10 6.61 -19.05
CA HIS A 168 -8.63 7.21 -17.80
C HIS A 168 -9.46 8.47 -17.50
N SER A 169 -10.65 8.28 -16.92
CA SER A 169 -11.55 9.38 -16.60
C SER A 169 -10.94 10.32 -15.56
N LYS A 170 -11.48 11.54 -15.45
CA LYS A 170 -11.06 12.51 -14.43
C LYS A 170 -11.22 11.94 -13.02
N GLU A 171 -12.36 11.30 -12.76
CA GLU A 171 -12.73 10.69 -11.48
C GLU A 171 -11.76 9.56 -11.12
N GLN A 172 -11.45 8.68 -12.07
CA GLN A 172 -10.46 7.62 -11.89
C GLN A 172 -9.07 8.21 -11.63
N CYS A 173 -8.69 9.26 -12.34
CA CYS A 173 -7.43 9.97 -12.14
C CYS A 173 -7.32 10.54 -10.72
N ASP A 174 -8.39 11.18 -10.23
CA ASP A 174 -8.47 11.73 -8.87
C ASP A 174 -8.35 10.65 -7.79
N MET A 175 -9.07 9.54 -7.95
CA MET A 175 -8.96 8.39 -7.04
C MET A 175 -7.55 7.79 -7.02
N LEU A 176 -6.93 7.62 -8.20
CA LEU A 176 -5.57 7.09 -8.30
C LEU A 176 -4.53 8.06 -7.73
N ALA A 177 -4.73 9.37 -7.90
CA ALA A 177 -3.86 10.38 -7.30
C ALA A 177 -3.93 10.33 -5.77
N LEU A 178 -5.13 10.16 -5.22
CA LEU A 178 -5.34 9.99 -3.79
C LEU A 178 -4.69 8.71 -3.25
N LEU A 179 -4.84 7.59 -3.98
CA LEU A 179 -4.21 6.32 -3.65
C LEU A 179 -2.69 6.44 -3.66
N HIS A 180 -2.13 7.08 -4.69
CA HIS A 180 -0.69 7.35 -4.80
C HIS A 180 -0.18 8.17 -3.62
N ALA A 181 -0.87 9.28 -3.30
CA ALA A 181 -0.53 10.13 -2.17
C ALA A 181 -0.54 9.34 -0.84
N THR A 182 -1.58 8.54 -0.63
CA THR A 182 -1.78 7.70 0.55
C THR A 182 -0.67 6.67 0.70
N LYS A 183 -0.37 5.92 -0.36
CA LYS A 183 0.70 4.93 -0.36
C LYS A 183 2.08 5.55 -0.18
N ARG A 184 2.32 6.71 -0.79
CA ARG A 184 3.57 7.44 -0.61
C ARG A 184 3.78 7.88 0.84
N THR A 185 2.72 8.34 1.50
CA THR A 185 2.74 8.75 2.91
C THR A 185 2.93 7.56 3.84
N ASP A 186 2.27 6.43 3.56
CA ASP A 186 2.46 5.16 4.29
C ASP A 186 3.93 4.67 4.21
N ILE A 187 4.51 4.69 3.02
CA ILE A 187 5.93 4.39 2.80
C ILE A 187 6.82 5.32 3.62
N ASN A 188 6.60 6.63 3.55
CA ASN A 188 7.39 7.62 4.29
C ASN A 188 7.27 7.40 5.80
N TYR A 189 6.05 7.19 6.30
CA TYR A 189 5.78 6.90 7.71
C TYR A 189 6.59 5.69 8.19
N HIS A 190 6.58 4.59 7.44
CA HIS A 190 7.33 3.40 7.81
C HIS A 190 8.85 3.60 7.74
N LEU A 191 9.34 4.34 6.75
CA LEU A 191 10.77 4.67 6.64
C LEU A 191 11.22 5.55 7.81
N ASP A 192 10.42 6.53 8.19
CA ASP A 192 10.72 7.41 9.32
C ASP A 192 10.59 6.67 10.66
N ARG A 193 9.59 5.78 10.81
CA ARG A 193 9.47 4.93 11.98
C ARG A 193 10.64 3.95 12.12
N LYS A 194 11.20 3.44 11.02
CA LYS A 194 12.44 2.63 11.09
C LYS A 194 13.63 3.45 11.59
N LYS A 195 13.72 4.74 11.25
CA LYS A 195 14.72 5.65 11.83
C LYS A 195 14.44 5.87 13.33
N LEU A 196 13.17 6.02 13.71
CA LEU A 196 12.74 6.18 15.11
C LEU A 196 12.85 4.90 15.95
N GLY A 197 12.85 3.71 15.35
CA GLY A 197 13.07 2.44 16.05
C GLY A 197 14.45 2.35 16.70
N ASN A 198 15.42 3.14 16.22
CA ASN A 198 16.71 3.34 16.88
C ASN A 198 16.63 4.31 18.08
N LEU A 199 15.50 4.98 18.28
CA LEU A 199 15.20 5.93 19.35
C LEU A 199 14.06 5.39 20.21
N GLY A 200 14.21 4.19 20.78
CA GLY A 200 13.22 3.45 21.56
C GLY A 200 12.58 4.18 22.76
N ALA A 201 12.87 5.46 22.97
CA ALA A 201 12.32 6.30 24.03
C ALA A 201 11.12 7.18 23.62
N VAL A 202 10.89 7.45 22.33
CA VAL A 202 9.93 8.50 21.91
C VAL A 202 8.47 8.02 21.80
N MET A 203 8.24 6.70 21.76
CA MET A 203 6.88 6.14 21.63
C MET A 203 6.28 5.63 22.93
N SER A 204 6.89 5.89 24.10
CA SER A 204 6.13 5.79 25.34
C SER A 204 4.96 6.77 25.22
N PRO A 205 3.70 6.32 25.30
CA PRO A 205 2.57 7.23 25.33
C PRO A 205 2.72 8.05 26.60
N SER A 206 3.34 9.23 26.47
CA SER A 206 3.25 10.23 27.52
C SER A 206 1.76 10.45 27.74
N PRO A 207 1.25 10.31 28.98
CA PRO A 207 -0.16 10.49 29.27
C PRO A 207 -0.56 11.88 28.79
N ARG A 208 -1.16 11.93 27.60
CA ARG A 208 -1.62 13.19 27.04
C ARG A 208 -2.78 13.60 27.92
N LYS A 209 -2.75 14.83 28.44
CA LYS A 209 -3.94 15.42 29.07
C LYS A 209 -5.06 15.33 28.04
N HIS A 210 -6.02 14.44 28.28
CA HIS A 210 -7.13 14.22 27.37
C HIS A 210 -7.87 15.55 27.23
N GLN A 211 -7.76 16.16 26.05
CA GLN A 211 -8.66 17.25 25.72
C GLN A 211 -10.03 16.62 25.52
N GLN A 212 -11.00 17.07 26.31
CA GLN A 212 -12.38 16.66 26.16
C GLN A 212 -12.81 17.07 24.75
N ILE A 213 -12.97 16.08 23.87
CA ILE A 213 -13.43 16.31 22.51
C ILE A 213 -14.85 16.84 22.64
N ARG A 214 -15.04 18.12 22.29
CA ARG A 214 -16.39 18.69 22.26
C ARG A 214 -17.17 18.00 21.13
N PRO A 215 -18.45 17.66 21.33
CA PRO A 215 -19.26 16.90 20.38
C PRO A 215 -19.67 17.70 19.13
N ASN A 216 -18.83 18.61 18.62
CA ASN A 216 -19.09 19.38 17.41
C ASN A 216 -18.87 18.56 16.11
N GLY A 217 -19.05 17.24 16.19
CA GLY A 217 -19.09 16.33 15.05
C GLY A 217 -17.77 16.17 14.28
N PHE A 218 -17.87 15.46 13.16
CA PHE A 218 -16.78 15.13 12.24
C PHE A 218 -15.95 16.36 11.78
N LEU A 219 -16.58 17.54 11.71
CA LEU A 219 -15.93 18.79 11.28
C LEU A 219 -14.82 19.26 12.24
N TYR A 220 -14.99 19.07 13.56
CA TYR A 220 -13.94 19.42 14.53
C TYR A 220 -12.66 18.61 14.28
N TRP A 221 -12.82 17.32 13.93
CA TRP A 221 -11.71 16.44 13.63
C TRP A 221 -10.98 16.81 12.36
N LEU A 222 -11.70 17.24 11.30
CA LEU A 222 -11.05 17.77 10.10
C LEU A 222 -10.12 18.95 10.42
N GLY A 223 -10.46 19.77 11.43
CA GLY A 223 -9.63 20.86 11.92
C GLY A 223 -8.32 20.40 12.59
N SER A 224 -8.23 19.14 13.03
CA SER A 224 -7.04 18.55 13.68
C SER A 224 -6.06 17.86 12.70
N LEU A 225 -6.41 17.77 11.42
CA LEU A 225 -5.56 17.18 10.39
C LEU A 225 -4.26 17.96 10.11
N PRO A 226 -4.25 19.32 10.06
CA PRO A 226 -3.03 20.06 9.72
C PRO A 226 -1.85 19.84 10.69
N PRO A 227 -2.04 19.79 12.03
CA PRO A 227 -0.98 19.42 12.97
C PRO A 227 -0.41 18.01 12.78
N LEU A 228 -1.23 17.04 12.35
CA LEU A 228 -0.74 15.69 12.07
C LEU A 228 0.08 15.67 10.78
N ALA A 229 -0.38 16.37 9.74
CA ALA A 229 0.34 16.46 8.48
C ALA A 229 1.69 17.17 8.61
N SER A 230 1.80 18.19 9.47
CA SER A 230 3.06 18.91 9.72
C SER A 230 4.11 18.06 10.45
N SER A 231 3.71 16.96 11.09
CA SER A 231 4.62 16.02 11.76
C SER A 231 5.39 15.13 10.79
N PHE A 232 5.06 15.16 9.50
CA PHE A 232 5.76 14.44 8.45
C PHE A 232 6.75 15.38 7.74
N PRO A 233 8.07 15.29 8.03
CA PRO A 233 9.07 16.14 7.38
C PRO A 233 8.99 15.96 5.87
N SER A 234 8.70 17.05 5.18
CA SER A 234 7.99 17.06 3.90
C SER A 234 8.86 16.68 2.69
N HIS A 235 8.57 15.51 2.09
CA HIS A 235 8.95 15.17 0.72
C HIS A 235 7.74 14.87 -0.20
N ASN A 236 6.51 15.00 0.30
CA ASN A 236 5.30 14.71 -0.45
C ASN A 236 4.39 15.96 -0.51
N PRO A 237 4.21 16.61 -1.67
CA PRO A 237 3.32 17.76 -1.79
C PRO A 237 1.85 17.42 -1.49
N GLN A 238 1.49 16.14 -1.50
CA GLN A 238 0.13 15.65 -1.24
C GLN A 238 -0.05 15.13 0.20
N VAL A 239 0.87 15.43 1.13
CA VAL A 239 0.83 14.88 2.50
C VAL A 239 -0.47 15.20 3.22
N VAL A 240 -0.96 16.45 3.13
CA VAL A 240 -2.21 16.85 3.78
C VAL A 240 -3.40 16.02 3.29
N THR A 241 -3.53 15.86 1.97
CA THR A 241 -4.60 15.05 1.37
C THR A 241 -4.50 13.59 1.79
N SER A 242 -3.29 13.02 1.76
CA SER A 242 -3.07 11.62 2.16
C SER A 242 -3.33 11.36 3.64
N VAL A 243 -2.91 12.27 4.53
CA VAL A 243 -3.15 12.17 5.97
C VAL A 243 -4.63 12.34 6.26
N GLY A 244 -5.31 13.26 5.55
CA GLY A 244 -6.76 13.40 5.59
C GLY A 244 -7.48 12.10 5.22
N GLN A 245 -7.05 11.45 4.14
CA GLN A 245 -7.62 10.17 3.70
C GLN A 245 -7.36 9.06 4.72
N LEU A 246 -6.11 8.87 5.16
CA LEU A 246 -5.76 7.84 6.16
C LEU A 246 -6.51 8.05 7.48
N THR A 247 -6.69 9.30 7.90
CA THR A 247 -7.46 9.64 9.10
C THR A 247 -8.94 9.35 8.88
N THR A 248 -9.50 9.73 7.73
CA THR A 248 -10.89 9.41 7.38
C THR A 248 -11.12 7.91 7.37
N GLU A 249 -10.23 7.14 6.74
CA GLU A 249 -10.32 5.68 6.69
C GLU A 249 -10.24 5.05 8.09
N SER A 250 -9.26 5.44 8.90
CA SER A 250 -9.06 4.89 10.25
C SER A 250 -10.17 5.27 11.23
N LYS A 251 -10.78 6.45 11.08
CA LYS A 251 -11.85 6.95 11.97
C LYS A 251 -13.27 6.68 11.46
N SER A 252 -13.42 6.24 10.20
CA SER A 252 -14.74 5.96 9.60
C SER A 252 -15.54 4.94 10.42
N PHE A 253 -14.90 3.86 10.85
CA PHE A 253 -15.52 2.82 11.66
C PHE A 253 -16.01 3.34 13.03
N PRO A 254 -15.15 3.87 13.93
CA PRO A 254 -15.61 4.32 15.25
C PRO A 254 -16.65 5.44 15.16
N PHE A 255 -16.53 6.38 14.21
CA PHE A 255 -17.53 7.43 14.04
C PHE A 255 -18.88 6.94 13.52
N THR A 256 -18.88 5.91 12.67
CA THR A 256 -20.13 5.27 12.26
C THR A 256 -20.82 4.63 13.46
N VAL A 257 -20.06 3.96 14.34
CA VAL A 257 -20.60 3.37 15.58
C VAL A 257 -21.13 4.46 16.51
N ILE A 258 -20.35 5.51 16.79
CA ILE A 258 -20.77 6.64 17.62
C ILE A 258 -22.07 7.25 17.10
N SER A 259 -22.14 7.56 15.80
CA SER A 259 -23.33 8.16 15.19
C SER A 259 -24.56 7.24 15.31
N GLY A 260 -24.37 5.93 15.12
CA GLY A 260 -25.42 4.95 15.33
C GLY A 260 -25.92 4.90 16.78
N LEU A 261 -25.00 4.91 17.76
CA LEU A 261 -25.33 4.87 19.18
C LEU A 261 -26.08 6.12 19.65
N GLU A 262 -25.64 7.31 19.23
CA GLU A 262 -26.32 8.57 19.57
C GLU A 262 -27.75 8.60 19.06
N ARG A 263 -27.99 8.03 17.87
CA ARG A 263 -29.32 7.95 17.27
C ARG A 263 -30.20 6.89 17.90
N ALA A 264 -29.64 5.72 18.22
CA ALA A 264 -30.40 4.57 18.70
C ALA A 264 -30.65 4.60 20.22
N ILE A 265 -29.75 5.21 21.00
CA ILE A 265 -29.78 5.18 22.46
C ILE A 265 -29.73 6.62 23.00
N PRO A 266 -30.87 7.30 23.17
CA PRO A 266 -30.92 8.71 23.59
C PRO A 266 -30.22 9.03 24.93
N LYS A 267 -30.04 8.02 25.79
CA LYS A 267 -29.36 8.14 27.09
C LYS A 267 -27.99 7.45 27.09
N ILE A 268 -27.34 7.26 25.93
CA ILE A 268 -26.06 6.54 25.83
C ILE A 268 -25.00 7.06 26.82
N LEU A 269 -24.99 8.37 27.08
CA LEU A 269 -24.06 9.01 28.01
C LEU A 269 -24.19 8.51 29.45
N THR A 270 -25.27 7.83 29.86
CA THR A 270 -25.43 7.29 31.21
C THR A 270 -24.91 5.86 31.37
N TYR A 271 -24.60 5.18 30.27
CA TYR A 271 -24.20 3.77 30.28
C TYR A 271 -22.73 3.64 30.71
N THR A 272 -22.44 2.59 31.48
CA THR A 272 -21.09 2.25 31.94
C THR A 272 -20.52 1.03 31.23
N SER A 273 -21.37 0.20 30.63
CA SER A 273 -20.98 -0.96 29.84
C SER A 273 -21.85 -1.06 28.59
N LEU A 274 -21.26 -1.49 27.49
CA LEU A 274 -21.93 -1.70 26.21
C LEU A 274 -21.31 -2.89 25.47
N GLU A 275 -22.18 -3.71 24.89
CA GLU A 275 -21.80 -4.77 23.96
C GLU A 275 -22.39 -4.45 22.59
N ILE A 276 -21.55 -4.44 21.56
CA ILE A 276 -21.93 -4.09 20.18
C ILE A 276 -21.57 -5.25 19.27
N HIS A 277 -22.58 -5.75 18.56
CA HIS A 277 -22.42 -6.78 17.54
C HIS A 277 -22.35 -6.12 16.17
N ILE A 278 -21.21 -6.21 15.50
CA ILE A 278 -20.94 -5.60 14.20
C ILE A 278 -21.14 -6.66 13.13
N VAL A 279 -22.36 -6.71 12.61
CA VAL A 279 -22.76 -7.67 11.58
C VAL A 279 -22.28 -7.21 10.20
N GLY A 280 -21.74 -8.14 9.42
CA GLY A 280 -21.14 -7.87 8.12
C GLY A 280 -19.72 -7.33 8.19
N ALA A 281 -19.06 -7.43 9.34
CA ALA A 281 -17.68 -6.97 9.50
C ALA A 281 -16.74 -7.65 8.50
N SER A 282 -15.88 -6.86 7.87
CA SER A 282 -14.81 -7.34 6.99
C SER A 282 -13.45 -7.22 7.67
N SER A 283 -12.39 -7.59 6.95
CA SER A 283 -11.01 -7.37 7.41
C SER A 283 -10.69 -5.90 7.67
N ARG A 284 -11.44 -4.98 7.05
CA ARG A 284 -11.26 -3.54 7.23
C ARG A 284 -11.63 -3.11 8.64
N GLU A 285 -12.83 -3.45 9.10
CA GLU A 285 -13.32 -3.07 10.44
C GLU A 285 -12.44 -3.67 11.53
N LEU A 286 -12.05 -4.94 11.36
CA LEU A 286 -11.13 -5.64 12.26
C LEU A 286 -9.76 -4.94 12.31
N GLY A 287 -9.21 -4.55 11.16
CA GLY A 287 -7.94 -3.82 11.07
C GLY A 287 -7.97 -2.44 11.72
N THR A 288 -9.15 -1.84 11.88
CA THR A 288 -9.35 -0.56 12.57
C THR A 288 -9.82 -0.70 14.02
N SER A 289 -9.90 -1.92 14.56
CA SER A 289 -10.39 -2.16 15.93
C SER A 289 -9.60 -1.42 17.01
N SER A 290 -8.30 -1.17 16.79
CA SER A 290 -7.49 -0.35 17.71
C SER A 290 -7.98 1.10 17.83
N MET A 291 -8.73 1.60 16.85
CA MET A 291 -9.36 2.92 16.88
C MET A 291 -10.71 2.92 17.61
N ALA A 292 -11.20 1.76 18.07
CA ALA A 292 -12.43 1.69 18.87
C ALA A 292 -12.33 2.44 20.20
N GLU A 293 -11.12 2.71 20.70
CA GLU A 293 -10.89 3.56 21.88
C GLU A 293 -11.51 4.95 21.71
N ASP A 294 -11.61 5.46 20.48
CA ASP A 294 -12.30 6.73 20.20
C ASP A 294 -13.77 6.73 20.64
N ILE A 295 -14.44 5.56 20.62
CA ILE A 295 -15.82 5.39 21.09
C ILE A 295 -15.88 5.65 22.60
N ILE A 296 -14.91 5.14 23.36
CA ILE A 296 -14.82 5.33 24.81
C ILE A 296 -14.50 6.80 25.13
N HIS A 297 -13.62 7.42 24.35
CA HIS A 297 -13.32 8.85 24.49
C HIS A 297 -14.54 9.75 24.23
N HIS A 298 -15.43 9.34 23.32
CA HIS A 298 -16.66 10.07 23.03
C HIS A 298 -17.72 9.89 24.13
N PHE A 299 -17.77 8.72 24.76
CA PHE A 299 -18.71 8.41 25.86
C PHE A 299 -17.96 8.19 27.18
N PRO A 300 -17.55 9.24 27.91
CA PRO A 300 -16.59 9.13 29.05
C PRO A 300 -17.10 8.30 30.25
N ARG A 301 -18.42 8.09 30.35
CA ARG A 301 -19.02 7.21 31.37
C ARG A 301 -18.94 5.73 31.01
N LEU A 302 -18.78 5.39 29.73
CA LEU A 302 -18.58 4.03 29.25
C LEU A 302 -17.19 3.54 29.70
N LYS A 303 -17.16 2.51 30.56
CA LYS A 303 -15.94 1.92 31.10
C LYS A 303 -15.60 0.59 30.44
N CYS A 304 -16.61 -0.12 29.98
CA CYS A 304 -16.46 -1.40 29.29
C CYS A 304 -17.14 -1.32 27.93
N LEU A 305 -16.39 -1.57 26.87
CA LEU A 305 -16.90 -1.68 25.51
C LEU A 305 -16.48 -3.04 24.95
N HIS A 306 -17.45 -3.90 24.66
CA HIS A 306 -17.21 -5.20 24.04
C HIS A 306 -17.69 -5.17 22.59
N LEU A 307 -16.78 -5.42 21.64
CA LEU A 307 -17.09 -5.44 20.20
C LEU A 307 -17.03 -6.87 19.69
N CYS A 308 -18.17 -7.39 19.22
CA CYS A 308 -18.28 -8.70 18.58
C CYS A 308 -18.37 -8.51 17.06
N PHE A 309 -17.33 -8.87 16.31
CA PHE A 309 -17.32 -8.77 14.85
C PHE A 309 -17.87 -10.05 14.23
N ILE A 310 -18.96 -9.93 13.45
CA ILE A 310 -19.63 -11.07 12.82
C ILE A 310 -19.57 -10.87 11.31
N GLY A 311 -18.88 -11.75 10.57
CA GLY A 311 -18.75 -11.59 9.12
C GLY A 311 -18.33 -12.85 8.36
N PRO A 312 -18.53 -12.90 7.03
CA PRO A 312 -18.36 -14.09 6.20
C PRO A 312 -16.91 -14.59 6.09
N ARG A 313 -15.94 -13.77 6.52
CA ARG A 313 -14.51 -14.14 6.61
C ARG A 313 -14.03 -14.31 8.05
N GLY A 314 -14.90 -14.17 9.03
CA GLY A 314 -14.64 -14.52 10.41
C GLY A 314 -14.76 -16.03 10.59
N GLN A 315 -13.89 -16.81 9.95
CA GLN A 315 -13.64 -18.15 10.46
C GLN A 315 -12.95 -17.96 11.81
N GLY A 316 -13.69 -18.24 12.88
CA GLY A 316 -13.34 -17.89 14.25
C GLY A 316 -11.95 -18.36 14.62
N THR A 317 -11.04 -17.41 14.79
CA THR A 317 -9.96 -17.55 15.76
C THR A 317 -10.55 -17.20 17.12
N HIS A 318 -11.15 -18.20 17.77
CA HIS A 318 -11.23 -18.21 19.23
C HIS A 318 -9.83 -18.51 19.79
#